data_AF-A0A6L3XRM0-F1
#
_entry.id   AF-A0A6L3XRM0-F1
#
_cell.length_a   1.000
_cell.length_b   1.000
_cell.length_c   1.000
_cell.angle_alpha   90.00
_cell.angle_beta   90.00
_cell.angle_gamma   90.00
#
_symmetry.space_group_name_H-M   'P 1'
#
loop_
_entity.id
_entity.type
_entity.pdbx_description
1 polymer ?
#
loop_
_entity_poly.entity_id
_entity_poly.type
_entity_poly.pdbx_seq_one_letter_code
_entity_poly.pdbx_strand_id
1 'polypeptide(L)' 'GRRDEQAQPEAGTETAAALGFISAIGAVGGFFIPKAFGTSLAMTGSPVGAMKVFLVFYIVCVLVTWLVYGRKSSQK' A
#
# COMPACT_ATOMS: atom_id res chain seq x y z
N GLY A 1 -6.00 10.96 -36.19
CA GLY A 1 -6.12 10.19 -34.94
C GLY A 1 -6.03 8.72 -35.23
N ARG A 2 -4.86 8.10 -35.01
CA ARG A 2 -4.72 6.64 -34.77
C ARG A 2 -4.04 6.35 -33.42
N ARG A 3 -3.49 7.37 -32.76
CA ARG A 3 -2.82 7.25 -31.45
C ARG A 3 -3.82 7.32 -30.28
N ASP A 4 -4.93 8.03 -30.47
CA ASP A 4 -5.92 8.28 -29.42
C ASP A 4 -6.77 7.02 -29.14
N GLU A 5 -7.06 6.22 -30.18
CA GLU A 5 -7.84 4.98 -30.08
C GLU A 5 -7.04 3.79 -29.53
N GLN A 6 -5.71 3.80 -29.66
CA GLN A 6 -4.84 2.75 -29.10
C GLN A 6 -4.38 3.07 -27.67
N ALA A 7 -4.23 4.35 -27.32
CA ALA A 7 -3.77 4.77 -26.00
C ALA A 7 -4.78 4.48 -24.87
N GLN A 8 -6.07 4.44 -25.18
CA GLN A 8 -7.12 4.23 -24.17
C GLN A 8 -7.29 2.76 -23.73
N PRO A 9 -7.39 1.76 -24.64
CA PRO A 9 -7.40 0.35 -24.25
C PRO A 9 -6.08 -0.13 -23.63
N GLU A 10 -4.93 0.35 -24.10
CA GLU A 10 -3.62 -0.06 -23.55
C GLU A 10 -3.45 0.46 -22.11
N ALA A 11 -3.71 1.75 -21.86
CA ALA A 11 -3.68 2.33 -20.52
C ALA A 11 -4.70 1.66 -19.58
N GLY A 12 -5.89 1.30 -20.08
CA GLY A 12 -6.89 0.56 -19.32
C GLY A 12 -6.40 -0.82 -18.89
N THR A 13 -5.72 -1.53 -19.80
CA THR A 13 -5.19 -2.88 -19.54
C THR A 13 -4.02 -2.83 -18.56
N GLU A 14 -3.09 -1.88 -18.72
CA GLU A 14 -1.96 -1.69 -17.81
C GLU A 14 -2.42 -1.29 -16.40
N THR A 15 -3.40 -0.38 -16.31
CA THR A 15 -3.98 0.04 -15.03
C THR A 15 -4.69 -1.12 -14.34
N ALA A 16 -5.46 -1.93 -15.08
CA ALA A 16 -6.14 -3.10 -14.54
C ALA A 16 -5.14 -4.15 -14.00
N ALA A 17 -4.05 -4.41 -14.73
CA ALA A 17 -2.99 -5.30 -14.28
C ALA A 17 -2.31 -4.77 -13.00
N ALA A 18 -1.94 -3.49 -12.99
CA ALA A 18 -1.32 -2.85 -11.83
C ALA A 18 -2.23 -2.90 -10.59
N LEU A 19 -3.52 -2.56 -10.74
CA LEU A 19 -4.52 -2.65 -9.66
C LEU A 19 -4.67 -4.08 -9.13
N GLY A 20 -4.66 -5.08 -10.02
CA GLY A 20 -4.68 -6.50 -9.64
C GLY A 20 -3.50 -6.89 -8.75
N PHE A 21 -2.27 -6.49 -9.12
CA PHE A 21 -1.09 -6.74 -8.30
C PHE A 21 -1.12 -5.98 -6.96
N ILE A 22 -1.54 -4.71 -6.96
CA ILE A 22 -1.68 -3.91 -5.73
C ILE A 22 -2.69 -4.57 -4.78
N SER A 23 -3.81 -5.08 -5.31
CA SER A 23 -4.82 -5.80 -4.53
C SER A 23 -4.27 -7.08 -3.89
N ALA A 24 -3.51 -7.88 -4.65
CA ALA A 24 -2.89 -9.10 -4.13
C ALA A 24 -1.92 -8.80 -2.98
N ILE A 25 -1.10 -7.75 -3.10
CA ILE A 25 -0.19 -7.30 -2.03
C ILE A 25 -0.98 -6.79 -0.82
N GLY A 26 -2.06 -6.04 -1.03
CA GLY A 26 -2.95 -5.58 0.03
C GLY A 26 -3.60 -6.71 0.82
N ALA A 27 -4.03 -7.78 0.14
CA ALA A 27 -4.60 -8.97 0.77
C ALA A 27 -3.60 -9.69 1.69
N VAL A 28 -2.32 -9.75 1.30
CA VAL A 28 -1.24 -10.29 2.17
C VAL A 28 -1.07 -9.44 3.43
N GLY A 29 -1.16 -8.11 3.30
CA GLY A 29 -1.16 -7.20 4.45
C GLY A 29 -2.32 -7.46 5.42
N GLY A 30 -3.51 -7.75 4.90
CA GLY A 30 -4.70 -8.10 5.68
C GLY A 30 -4.56 -9.36 6.54
N PHE A 31 -3.75 -10.33 6.09
CA PHE A 31 -3.44 -11.55 6.87
C PHE A 31 -2.28 -11.33 7.87
N PHE A 32 -1.36 -10.43 7.54
CA PHE A 32 -0.22 -10.08 8.40
C PHE A 32 -0.65 -9.34 9.67
N ILE A 33 -1.67 -8.49 9.58
CA ILE A 33 -2.23 -7.73 10.72
C ILE A 33 -2.70 -8.67 11.86
N PRO A 34 -3.66 -9.61 11.66
CA PRO A 34 -4.13 -10.48 12.73
C PRO A 34 -3.04 -11.41 13.27
N LYS A 35 -2.06 -11.83 12.45
CA LYS A 35 -0.89 -12.61 12.91
C LYS A 35 0.02 -11.78 13.82
N ALA A 36 0.33 -10.54 13.45
CA ALA A 36 1.14 -9.64 14.28
C ALA A 36 0.43 -9.28 15.60
N PHE A 37 -0.89 -9.07 15.55
CA PHE A 37 -1.73 -8.90 16.74
C PHE A 37 -1.70 -10.13 17.65
N GLY A 38 -1.88 -11.33 17.09
CA GLY A 38 -1.85 -12.59 17.84
C GLY A 38 -0.50 -12.86 18.50
N THR A 39 0.61 -12.61 17.79
CA THR A 39 1.96 -12.77 18.36
C THR A 39 2.24 -11.71 19.44
N SER A 40 1.78 -10.47 19.27
CA SER A 40 1.93 -9.42 20.30
C SER A 40 1.11 -9.75 21.55
N LEU A 41 -0.11 -10.24 21.40
CA LEU A 41 -0.98 -10.66 22.51
C LEU A 41 -0.39 -11.87 23.25
N ALA A 42 0.13 -12.86 22.53
CA ALA A 42 0.69 -14.09 23.10
C ALA A 42 2.03 -13.89 23.82
N MET A 43 2.87 -12.95 23.37
CA MET A 43 4.21 -12.74 23.93
C MET A 43 4.29 -11.70 25.05
N THR A 44 3.40 -10.70 25.07
CA THR A 44 3.56 -9.53 25.97
C THR A 44 2.38 -9.26 26.90
N GLY A 45 1.24 -9.93 26.74
CA GLY A 45 0.06 -9.73 27.58
C GLY A 45 -0.54 -8.30 27.51
N SER A 46 -0.05 -7.44 26.60
CA SER A 46 -0.41 -6.04 26.49
C SER A 46 -0.54 -5.61 25.01
N PRO A 47 -1.60 -4.86 24.63
CA PRO A 47 -1.89 -4.48 23.24
C PRO A 47 -0.92 -3.45 22.63
N VAL A 48 0.11 -3.03 23.38
CA VAL A 48 1.05 -1.98 22.99
C VAL A 48 1.87 -2.34 21.75
N GLY A 49 2.29 -3.60 21.60
CA GLY A 49 3.05 -4.03 20.41
C GLY A 49 2.23 -3.89 19.12
N ALA A 50 0.92 -4.11 19.21
CA ALA A 50 0.02 -3.97 18.08
C ALA A 50 -0.29 -2.50 17.73
N MET A 51 -0.35 -1.61 18.73
CA MET A 51 -0.38 -0.16 18.50
C MET A 51 0.87 0.35 17.77
N LYS A 52 2.07 -0.14 18.12
CA LYS A 52 3.31 0.25 17.42
C LYS A 52 3.32 -0.23 15.97
N VAL A 53 2.81 -1.43 15.67
CA VAL A 53 2.71 -1.92 14.28
C VAL A 53 1.77 -1.03 13.46
N PHE A 54 0.60 -0.67 14.00
CA PHE A 54 -0.30 0.26 13.33
C PHE A 54 0.32 1.64 13.11
N LEU A 55 1.03 2.17 14.11
CA LEU A 55 1.73 3.45 14.00
C LEU A 55 2.82 3.41 12.92
N VAL A 56 3.65 2.36 12.91
CA VAL A 56 4.71 2.18 11.91
C VAL A 56 4.11 2.07 10.51
N PHE A 57 3.03 1.32 10.34
CA PHE A 57 2.33 1.21 9.06
C PHE A 57 1.81 2.57 8.58
N TYR A 58 1.18 3.35 9.46
CA TYR A 58 0.70 4.69 9.13
C TYR A 58 1.84 5.63 8.74
N ILE A 59 2.97 5.61 9.47
CA ILE A 59 4.15 6.43 9.15
C ILE A 59 4.73 6.04 7.78
N VAL A 60 4.82 4.75 7.47
CA VAL A 60 5.27 4.28 6.14
C VAL A 60 4.32 4.77 5.05
N CYS A 61 3.01 4.69 5.27
CA CYS A 61 2.01 5.15 4.30
C CYS A 61 2.12 6.66 4.03
N VAL A 62 2.32 7.46 5.08
CA VAL A 62 2.57 8.90 4.98
C VAL A 62 3.89 9.18 4.26
N LEU A 63 4.97 8.46 4.58
CA LEU A 63 6.27 8.63 3.92
C LEU A 63 6.20 8.28 2.43
N VAL A 64 5.55 7.18 2.06
CA VAL A 64 5.35 6.80 0.66
C VAL A 64 4.53 7.87 -0.06
N THR A 65 3.45 8.34 0.55
CA THR A 65 2.62 9.42 -0.01
C THR A 65 3.45 10.69 -0.18
N TRP A 66 4.27 11.05 0.80
CA TRP A 66 5.15 12.22 0.72
C TRP A 66 6.25 12.06 -0.34
N LEU A 67 6.84 10.87 -0.50
CA LEU A 67 7.82 10.57 -1.53
C LEU A 67 7.21 10.56 -2.94
N VAL A 68 5.96 10.13 -3.10
CA VAL A 68 5.29 10.14 -4.41
C VAL A 68 4.76 11.54 -4.73
N TYR A 69 4.18 12.24 -3.76
CA TYR A 69 3.50 13.52 -3.95
C TYR A 69 4.47 14.71 -3.80
N GLY A 70 5.24 14.76 -2.71
CA GLY A 70 6.21 15.82 -2.42
C GLY A 70 7.45 15.79 -3.33
N ARG A 71 7.89 14.61 -3.77
CA ARG A 71 9.03 14.48 -4.70
C ARG A 71 8.61 14.76 -6.15
N LYS A 72 7.34 14.51 -6.51
CA LYS A 72 6.78 14.88 -7.82
C LYS A 72 6.39 16.37 -7.87
N SER A 73 6.05 17.01 -6.74
CA SER A 73 5.86 18.46 -6.67
C SER A 73 7.19 19.25 -6.70
N SER A 74 8.31 18.63 -6.33
CA SER A 74 9.65 19.22 -6.45
C SER A 74 10.28 19.04 -7.83
N GLN A 75 9.65 18.29 -8.74
CA GLN A 75 10.04 18.20 -10.15
C GLN A 75 9.17 19.17 -10.96
N LYS A 76 9.16 20.44 -10.56
CA LYS A 76 8.58 21.55 -11.31
C LYS A 76 9.62 22.64 -11.47
#